data_AF-A0A960U3N9-F1
#
_entry.id   AF-A0A960U3N9-F1
#
_cell.length_a   1.000
_cell.length_b   1.000
_cell.length_c   1.000
_cell.angle_alpha   90.00
_cell.angle_beta   90.00
_cell.angle_gamma   90.00
#
_symmetry.space_group_name_H-M   'P 1'
#
loop_
_entity.id
_entity.type
_entity.pdbx_description
1 polymer ?
#
loop_
_entity_poly.entity_id
_entity_poly.type
_entity_poly.pdbx_seq_one_letter_code
_entity_poly.pdbx_strand_id
1 'polypeptide(L)' 'KEAMRDHVIVLEATGLAERDVPDYVDADHNKMTASFVRVPGLADVPYPVHMEPNLVIEFYSR' A
#
# COMPACT_ATOMS: atom_id res chain seq x y z
N LYS A 1 14.67 15.01 9.35
CA LYS A 1 14.44 14.26 8.09
C LYS A 1 15.39 13.07 7.97
N GLU A 2 16.70 13.22 8.19
CA GLU A 2 17.64 12.08 8.22
C GLU A 2 17.41 11.15 9.42
N ALA A 3 17.19 11.71 10.62
CA ALA A 3 16.89 10.92 11.82
C ALA A 3 15.69 9.96 11.71
N MET A 4 14.74 10.21 10.79
CA MET A 4 13.61 9.30 10.54
C MET A 4 13.95 8.23 9.50
N ARG A 5 14.89 8.50 8.58
CA ARG A 5 15.34 7.53 7.57
C ARG A 5 16.24 6.46 8.17
N ASP A 6 17.06 6.84 9.15
CA ASP A 6 17.95 5.92 9.86
C ASP A 6 17.28 5.28 11.10
N HIS A 7 15.98 5.49 11.26
CA HIS A 7 15.24 4.97 12.41
C HIS A 7 15.14 3.44 12.30
N VAL A 8 15.51 2.73 13.37
CA VAL A 8 15.61 1.26 13.41
C VAL A 8 14.36 0.57 12.87
N ILE A 9 13.18 1.03 13.32
CA ILE A 9 11.87 0.51 12.88
C ILE A 9 11.67 0.60 11.36
N VAL A 10 12.17 1.67 10.72
CA VAL A 10 12.02 1.88 9.27
C VAL A 10 12.93 0.94 8.51
N LEU A 11 14.18 0.79 8.95
CA LEU A 11 15.15 -0.12 8.33
C LEU A 11 14.71 -1.59 8.44
N GLU A 12 14.19 -2.00 9.59
CA GLU A 12 13.62 -3.33 9.79
C GLU A 12 12.38 -3.56 8.90
N ALA A 13 11.49 -2.57 8.82
CA ALA A 13 10.28 -2.65 8.00
C ALA A 13 10.58 -2.84 6.51
N THR A 14 11.64 -2.21 5.98
CA THR A 14 12.04 -2.35 4.56
C THR A 14 12.71 -3.69 4.23
N GLY A 15 13.22 -4.41 5.23
CA GLY A 15 13.87 -5.71 5.04
C GLY A 15 12.92 -6.91 5.03
N LEU A 16 11.64 -6.69 5.36
CA LEU A 16 10.64 -7.75 5.45
C LEU A 16 10.12 -8.16 4.07
N ALA A 17 10.39 -9.41 3.67
CA ALA A 17 9.96 -9.98 2.39
C ALA A 17 8.43 -10.20 2.28
N GLU A 18 7.70 -10.11 3.39
CA GLU A 18 6.22 -10.17 3.39
C GLU A 18 5.56 -8.87 2.90
N ARG A 19 6.33 -7.78 2.77
CA ARG A 19 5.85 -6.47 2.37
C ARG A 19 6.18 -6.20 0.91
N ASP A 20 5.50 -6.92 0.03
CA ASP A 20 5.57 -6.63 -1.40
C ASP A 20 4.96 -5.26 -1.71
N VAL A 21 5.57 -4.55 -2.65
CA VAL A 21 5.09 -3.25 -3.13
C VAL A 21 4.08 -3.49 -4.25
N PRO A 22 2.82 -3.02 -4.10
CA PRO A 22 1.83 -3.15 -5.16
C PRO A 22 2.17 -2.30 -6.39
N ASP A 23 1.77 -2.74 -7.58
CA ASP A 23 2.08 -2.08 -8.87
C ASP A 23 1.62 -0.61 -9.01
N TYR A 24 0.71 -0.16 -8.14
CA TYR A 24 0.26 1.24 -8.10
C TYR A 24 1.16 2.16 -7.27
N VAL A 25 2.20 1.62 -6.64
CA VAL A 25 3.24 2.34 -5.91
C VAL A 25 4.61 2.01 -6.49
N ASP A 26 5.40 3.03 -6.80
CA ASP A 26 6.82 2.87 -7.12
C ASP A 26 7.63 3.27 -5.88
N ALA A 27 8.25 2.30 -5.20
CA ALA A 27 9.00 2.51 -3.97
C ALA A 27 10.50 2.27 -4.18
N ASP A 28 11.29 3.34 -4.09
CA ASP A 28 12.75 3.29 -4.07
C ASP A 28 13.23 3.18 -2.61
N HIS A 29 13.52 1.95 -2.20
CA HIS A 29 14.02 1.63 -0.86
C HIS A 29 15.45 2.13 -0.60
N ASN A 30 16.22 2.49 -1.63
CA ASN A 30 17.55 3.07 -1.46
C ASN A 30 17.46 4.56 -1.12
N LYS A 31 16.56 5.28 -1.80
CA LYS A 31 16.34 6.72 -1.57
C LYS A 31 15.31 6.99 -0.48
N MET A 32 14.60 5.96 -0.01
CA MET A 32 13.47 6.05 0.91
C MET A 32 12.41 7.02 0.39
N THR A 33 12.02 6.84 -0.87
CA THR A 33 11.01 7.64 -1.57
C THR A 33 9.99 6.74 -2.24
N ALA A 34 8.72 7.17 -2.28
CA ALA A 34 7.66 6.46 -2.97
C ALA A 34 6.85 7.42 -3.85
N SER A 35 6.40 6.93 -5.00
CA SER A 35 5.51 7.65 -5.92
C SER A 35 4.20 6.87 -6.10
N PHE A 36 3.09 7.59 -6.12
CA PHE A 36 1.78 7.03 -6.43
C PHE A 36 1.57 7.08 -7.94
N VAL A 37 1.68 5.91 -8.59
CA VAL A 37 1.74 5.82 -10.06
C VAL A 37 0.35 5.92 -10.67
N ARG A 38 -0.64 5.23 -10.07
CA ARG A 38 -2.01 5.20 -10.56
C ARG A 38 -3.00 4.96 -9.44
N VAL A 39 -4.25 5.37 -9.67
CA VAL A 39 -5.37 4.95 -8.82
C VAL A 39 -5.59 3.44 -9.04
N PRO A 40 -5.57 2.61 -7.98
CA PRO A 40 -5.84 1.18 -8.10
C PRO A 40 -7.31 0.93 -8.42
N GLY A 41 -7.56 -0.09 -9.23
CA GLY A 41 -8.87 -0.70 -9.35
C GLY A 41 -9.14 -1.62 -8.16
N LEU A 42 -10.40 -2.05 -8.02
CA LEU A 42 -10.80 -2.91 -6.90
C LEU A 42 -10.09 -4.27 -6.91
N ALA A 43 -9.71 -4.79 -8.08
CA ALA A 43 -8.97 -6.04 -8.20
C ALA A 43 -7.47 -5.91 -7.84
N ASP A 44 -6.92 -4.70 -7.90
CA ASP A 44 -5.50 -4.45 -7.59
C ASP A 44 -5.25 -4.39 -6.09
N VAL A 45 -6.30 -4.18 -5.29
CA VAL A 45 -6.21 -4.07 -3.83
C VAL A 45 -6.38 -5.48 -3.22
N PRO A 46 -5.37 -6.00 -2.49
CA PRO A 46 -5.45 -7.31 -1.86
C PRO A 46 -6.36 -7.25 -0.63
N TYR A 47 -7.67 -7.37 -0.85
CA TYR A 47 -8.63 -7.46 0.23
C TYR A 47 -8.53 -8.80 0.95
N PRO A 48 -8.71 -8.84 2.29
CA PRO A 48 -8.61 -10.07 3.07
C PRO A 48 -9.75 -11.07 2.78
N VAL A 49 -10.79 -10.64 2.05
CA VAL A 49 -11.96 -11.43 1.66
C VAL A 49 -12.37 -11.10 0.23
N HIS A 50 -13.20 -11.94 -0.38
CA HIS A 50 -13.83 -11.61 -1.66
C HIS A 50 -14.76 -10.41 -1.47
N MET A 51 -14.47 -9.31 -2.15
CA MET A 51 -15.24 -8.08 -2.02
C MET A 51 -16.41 -8.06 -2.99
N GLU A 52 -17.58 -7.69 -2.49
CA GLU A 52 -18.80 -7.42 -3.25
C GLU A 52 -19.15 -5.93 -3.11
N PRO A 53 -18.59 -5.05 -3.96
CA PRO A 53 -18.69 -3.60 -3.79
C PRO A 53 -20.13 -3.06 -3.87
N ASN A 54 -21.02 -3.76 -4.58
CA ASN A 54 -22.43 -3.40 -4.69
C ASN A 54 -23.14 -3.41 -3.33
N LEU A 55 -22.77 -4.29 -2.40
CA LEU A 55 -23.38 -4.35 -1.07
C LEU A 55 -23.13 -3.05 -0.27
N VAL A 56 -21.98 -2.41 -0.49
CA VAL A 56 -21.66 -1.11 0.13
C VAL A 56 -22.55 -0.01 -0.46
N ILE A 57 -22.74 -0.02 -1.77
CA ILE A 57 -23.61 0.94 -2.47
C ILE A 57 -25.05 0.81 -1.96
N GLU A 58 -25.58 -0.40 -1.90
CA GLU A 58 -26.94 -0.70 -1.42
C GLU A 58 -27.15 -0.31 0.04
N PHE A 59 -26.15 -0.46 0.91
CA PHE A 59 -26.24 -0.06 2.31
C PHE A 59 -26.38 1.47 2.47
N TYR A 60 -25.65 2.25 1.65
CA TYR A 60 -25.63 3.71 1.72
C TYR A 60 -26.60 4.41 0.76
N SER A 61 -27.38 3.67 -0.04
CA SER A 61 -28.33 4.26 -0.99
C SER A 61 -29.64 4.75 -0.37
N ARG A 62 -29.75 4.78 0.97
CA ARG A 62 -30.94 5.21 1.72
C ARG A 62 -30.86 6.67 2.13
#